data_AF-A0A7R9KBA7-F1
#
_entry.id   AF-A0A7R9KBA7-F1
#
_cell.length_a   1.000
_cell.length_b   1.000
_cell.length_c   1.000
_cell.angle_alpha   90.00
_cell.angle_beta   90.00
_cell.angle_gamma   90.00
#
_symmetry.space_group_name_H-M   'P 1'
#
loop_
_entity.id
_entity.type
_entity.pdbx_description
1 polymer ?
#
loop_
_entity_poly.entity_id
_entity_poly.type
_entity_poly.pdbx_seq_one_letter_code
_entity_poly.pdbx_strand_id
1 'polypeptide(L)'
;MCQTRKIFTKNTKSSARYVRFFPAEMLVLEMKSPAETANRNAKEENRIKTFNVPGYNFAYATRVARLAKRGFFYTLYNSVVQCAFCRVVLSNVAHLTMDEDVVAVHYKESNKCSFIWRPSNVGNIERQRAVVASTPTPNKSLQCKVCFENEINVIYECGHFIQCSQCASKMDSCPYCRAPFIHERRLYLP
;
A
#
# COMPACT_ATOMS: atom_id res chain seq x y z
N MET A 1 -24.85 40.26 44.37
CA MET A 1 -25.41 40.62 43.04
C MET A 1 -24.32 40.30 42.03
N CYS A 2 -24.39 39.23 41.24
CA CYS A 2 -25.28 39.01 40.10
C CYS A 2 -25.48 37.51 39.85
N GLN A 3 -26.73 37.10 39.60
CA GLN A 3 -27.20 35.78 39.16
C GLN A 3 -26.80 35.55 37.68
N THR A 4 -26.79 34.39 37.01
CA THR A 4 -27.46 33.08 37.16
C THR A 4 -26.81 32.07 36.18
N ARG A 5 -26.96 30.78 36.49
CA ARG A 5 -26.52 29.60 35.70
C ARG A 5 -27.20 29.49 34.33
N LYS A 6 -26.49 28.97 33.31
CA LYS A 6 -27.01 27.93 32.40
C LYS A 6 -25.95 26.88 32.08
N ILE A 7 -26.39 25.64 32.22
CA ILE A 7 -25.71 24.37 32.11
C ILE A 7 -25.38 24.13 30.63
N PHE A 8 -24.10 23.98 30.28
CA PHE A 8 -23.72 23.47 28.96
C PHE A 8 -23.90 21.96 28.94
N THR A 9 -24.86 21.53 28.13
CA THR A 9 -25.27 20.16 27.90
C THR A 9 -24.16 19.37 27.20
N LYS A 10 -23.96 18.14 27.67
CA LYS A 10 -23.17 17.11 27.00
C LYS A 10 -23.71 16.94 25.57
N ASN A 11 -22.84 17.01 24.57
CA ASN A 11 -23.16 16.47 23.24
C ASN A 11 -22.04 15.55 22.77
N THR A 12 -22.15 14.30 23.19
CA THR A 12 -21.46 13.15 22.64
C THR A 12 -21.95 12.90 21.21
N LYS A 13 -21.13 13.22 20.20
CA LYS A 13 -21.28 12.66 18.85
C LYS A 13 -19.97 12.03 18.42
N SER A 14 -19.69 10.89 19.05
CA SER A 14 -18.84 9.82 18.52
C SER A 14 -19.71 8.90 17.65
N SER A 15 -19.09 8.32 16.63
CA SER A 15 -19.60 7.24 15.76
C SER A 15 -20.40 7.66 14.52
N ALA A 16 -20.06 7.01 13.40
CA ALA A 16 -20.72 6.98 12.10
C ALA A 16 -20.56 8.22 11.19
N ARG A 17 -19.46 8.31 10.43
CA ARG A 17 -19.48 9.16 9.21
C ARG A 17 -18.67 8.75 7.98
N TYR A 18 -18.18 7.52 7.86
CA TYR A 18 -17.71 7.03 6.56
C TYR A 18 -18.08 5.56 6.32
N VAL A 19 -19.38 5.28 6.41
CA VAL A 19 -20.01 4.06 5.91
C VAL A 19 -21.15 4.51 5.01
N ARG A 20 -20.86 4.99 3.79
CA ARG A 20 -21.81 5.17 2.69
C ARG A 20 -21.05 5.64 1.44
N PHE A 21 -21.46 5.12 0.28
CA PHE A 21 -20.82 5.15 -1.04
C PHE A 21 -19.77 4.05 -1.29
N PHE A 22 -20.21 2.79 -1.20
CA PHE A 22 -19.69 1.75 -2.09
C PHE A 22 -20.79 1.45 -3.12
N PRO A 23 -20.61 1.73 -4.42
CA PRO A 23 -21.60 1.36 -5.43
C PRO A 23 -21.72 -0.16 -5.51
N ALA A 24 -22.96 -0.63 -5.62
CA ALA A 24 -23.34 -2.05 -5.58
C ALA A 24 -22.80 -2.90 -6.75
N GLU A 25 -22.10 -2.31 -7.70
CA GLU A 25 -21.59 -2.96 -8.92
C GLU A 25 -20.13 -3.46 -8.80
N MET A 26 -19.45 -3.20 -7.68
CA MET A 26 -18.06 -3.68 -7.47
C MET A 26 -18.02 -5.13 -6.94
N LEU A 27 -18.81 -6.01 -7.55
CA LEU A 27 -19.09 -7.37 -7.09
C LEU A 27 -18.76 -8.40 -8.18
N VAL A 28 -17.53 -8.44 -8.73
CA VAL A 28 -17.09 -9.66 -9.41
C VAL A 28 -15.56 -9.85 -9.36
N LEU A 29 -15.05 -10.30 -8.21
CA LEU A 29 -14.06 -11.38 -8.15
C LEU A 29 -14.44 -12.27 -6.97
N GLU A 30 -15.43 -13.13 -7.22
CA GLU A 30 -15.90 -14.27 -6.42
C GLU A 30 -15.75 -14.16 -4.90
N MET A 31 -16.79 -13.60 -4.27
CA MET A 31 -17.01 -13.67 -2.83
C MET A 31 -17.40 -15.10 -2.44
N LYS A 32 -16.40 -15.97 -2.25
CA LYS A 32 -16.52 -17.15 -1.38
C LYS A 32 -16.83 -16.66 0.05
N SER A 33 -17.56 -17.45 0.82
CA SER A 33 -18.36 -17.08 2.00
C SER A 33 -17.76 -16.03 2.99
N PRO A 34 -18.59 -15.38 3.84
CA PRO A 34 -18.11 -14.44 4.87
C PRO A 34 -17.05 -15.03 5.82
N ALA A 35 -17.08 -16.35 6.05
CA ALA A 35 -16.08 -17.07 6.83
C ALA A 35 -14.76 -17.30 6.07
N GLU A 36 -14.82 -17.50 4.74
CA GLU A 36 -13.63 -17.68 3.88
C GLU A 36 -12.91 -16.36 3.57
N THR A 37 -13.63 -15.24 3.59
CA THR A 37 -13.05 -13.90 3.35
C THR A 37 -12.40 -13.32 4.62
N ALA A 38 -12.72 -13.83 5.81
CA ALA A 38 -12.19 -13.33 7.07
C ALA A 38 -10.71 -13.65 7.31
N ASN A 39 -10.11 -14.61 6.60
CA ASN A 39 -8.75 -15.09 6.87
C ASN A 39 -7.76 -14.93 5.70
N ARG A 40 -8.19 -14.48 4.52
CA ARG A 40 -7.28 -14.40 3.35
C ARG A 40 -6.12 -13.43 3.59
N ASN A 41 -6.38 -12.29 4.23
CA ASN A 41 -5.40 -11.22 4.45
C ASN A 41 -4.78 -11.20 5.86
N ALA A 42 -5.00 -12.26 6.65
CA ALA A 42 -4.30 -12.46 7.92
C ALA A 42 -2.78 -12.66 7.72
N LYS A 43 -2.40 -13.31 6.61
CA LYS A 43 -1.01 -13.43 6.14
C LYS A 43 -0.55 -12.12 5.50
N GLU A 44 0.55 -11.56 6.00
CA GLU A 44 1.17 -10.36 5.44
C GLU A 44 1.53 -10.53 3.95
N GLU A 45 2.01 -11.72 3.57
CA GLU A 45 2.31 -12.06 2.19
C GLU A 45 1.10 -11.85 1.25
N ASN A 46 -0.09 -12.24 1.71
CA ASN A 46 -1.31 -12.06 0.93
C ASN A 46 -1.71 -10.58 0.85
N ARG A 47 -1.48 -9.80 1.92
CA ARG A 47 -1.68 -8.34 1.89
C ARG A 47 -0.77 -7.70 0.86
N ILE A 48 0.52 -8.06 0.82
CA ILE A 48 1.49 -7.48 -0.13
C ILE A 48 1.09 -7.76 -1.58
N LYS A 49 0.62 -8.98 -1.87
CA LYS A 49 0.14 -9.35 -3.21
C LYS A 49 -0.99 -8.45 -3.71
N THR A 50 -1.85 -7.92 -2.84
CA THR A 50 -2.95 -7.03 -3.26
C THR A 50 -2.48 -5.73 -3.90
N PHE A 51 -1.24 -5.32 -3.62
CA PHE A 51 -0.66 -4.10 -4.18
C PHE A 51 0.14 -4.38 -5.47
N ASN A 52 0.30 -5.63 -5.87
CA ASN A 52 0.92 -6.01 -7.15
C ASN A 52 -0.11 -5.86 -8.28
N VAL A 53 -0.48 -4.62 -8.57
CA VAL A 53 -1.39 -4.28 -9.68
C VAL A 53 -0.59 -3.98 -10.95
N PRO A 54 -0.90 -4.63 -12.09
CA PRO A 54 -0.22 -4.35 -13.36
C PRO A 54 -0.29 -2.86 -13.72
N GLY A 55 0.85 -2.26 -14.04
CA GLY A 55 0.96 -0.86 -14.46
C GLY A 55 1.16 0.17 -13.32
N TYR A 56 1.35 -0.28 -12.08
CA TYR A 56 1.64 0.60 -10.93
C TYR A 56 3.09 0.40 -10.44
N ASN A 57 3.82 1.49 -10.18
CA ASN A 57 5.29 1.54 -10.12
C ASN A 57 5.93 0.95 -8.84
N PHE A 58 7.11 0.33 -9.01
CA PHE A 58 8.07 -0.17 -8.02
C PHE A 58 8.53 0.83 -6.94
N ALA A 59 8.52 2.15 -7.16
CA ALA A 59 8.76 3.17 -6.12
C ALA A 59 7.67 3.19 -5.02
N TYR A 60 6.49 2.61 -5.32
CA TYR A 60 5.45 2.34 -4.32
C TYR A 60 5.72 1.07 -3.51
N ALA A 61 6.60 0.16 -3.94
CA ALA A 61 6.73 -1.18 -3.35
C ALA A 61 7.18 -1.15 -1.87
N THR A 62 8.11 -0.27 -1.49
CA THR A 62 8.53 -0.07 -0.10
C THR A 62 7.43 0.54 0.76
N ARG A 63 6.68 1.51 0.20
CA ARG A 63 5.52 2.15 0.85
C ARG A 63 4.38 1.16 1.08
N VAL A 64 4.15 0.30 0.09
CA VAL A 64 3.16 -0.77 0.05
C VAL A 64 3.47 -1.89 1.04
N ALA A 65 4.73 -2.33 1.07
CA ALA A 65 5.17 -3.35 2.01
C ALA A 65 4.97 -2.90 3.46
N ARG A 66 5.16 -1.60 3.73
CA ARG A 66 4.87 -1.00 5.03
C ARG A 66 3.38 -1.03 5.39
N LEU A 67 2.49 -0.63 4.48
CA LEU A 67 1.05 -0.70 4.71
C LEU A 67 0.63 -2.14 5.03
N ALA A 68 1.13 -3.10 4.26
CA ALA A 68 0.91 -4.52 4.52
C ALA A 68 1.46 -4.98 5.87
N LYS A 69 2.68 -4.62 6.23
CA LYS A 69 3.28 -4.89 7.54
C LYS A 69 2.40 -4.35 8.67
N ARG A 70 1.78 -3.18 8.48
CA ARG A 70 0.88 -2.52 9.45
C ARG A 70 -0.59 -2.93 9.31
N GLY A 71 -0.85 -4.08 8.68
CA GLY A 71 -2.14 -4.76 8.69
C GLY A 71 -3.09 -4.38 7.54
N PHE A 72 -2.64 -3.56 6.60
CA PHE A 72 -3.46 -3.05 5.50
C PHE A 72 -3.27 -3.82 4.19
N PHE A 73 -4.34 -4.01 3.43
CA PHE A 73 -4.28 -4.50 2.05
C PHE A 73 -4.93 -3.48 1.12
N TYR A 74 -4.53 -3.48 -0.15
CA TYR A 74 -5.10 -2.60 -1.17
C TYR A 74 -6.49 -3.09 -1.59
N THR A 75 -7.45 -2.18 -1.68
CA THR A 75 -8.82 -2.52 -2.12
C THR A 75 -8.94 -2.65 -3.64
N LEU A 76 -7.84 -2.48 -4.38
CA LEU A 76 -7.81 -2.40 -5.84
C LEU A 76 -8.50 -1.15 -6.43
N TYR A 77 -8.82 -0.17 -5.58
CA TYR A 77 -9.48 1.06 -5.97
C TYR A 77 -8.75 2.30 -5.44
N ASN A 78 -8.30 3.17 -6.35
CA ASN A 78 -7.61 4.44 -6.06
C ASN A 78 -6.41 4.29 -5.09
N SER A 79 -6.30 5.13 -4.06
CA SER A 79 -5.27 5.03 -3.01
C SER A 79 -5.88 4.57 -1.69
N VAL A 80 -6.85 3.64 -1.78
CA VAL A 80 -7.64 3.18 -0.65
C VAL A 80 -7.12 1.83 -0.14
N VAL A 81 -6.89 1.75 1.16
CA VAL A 81 -6.45 0.52 1.83
C VAL A 81 -7.37 0.15 2.97
N GLN A 82 -7.44 -1.13 3.31
CA GLN A 82 -8.31 -1.63 4.36
C GLN A 82 -7.53 -2.52 5.33
N CYS A 83 -7.77 -2.35 6.63
CA CYS A 83 -7.19 -3.22 7.63
C CYS A 83 -7.82 -4.61 7.55
N ALA A 84 -7.00 -5.66 7.54
CA ALA A 84 -7.47 -7.05 7.53
C ALA A 84 -8.25 -7.44 8.80
N PHE A 85 -7.98 -6.75 9.92
CA PHE A 85 -8.44 -7.15 11.25
C PHE A 85 -9.63 -6.32 11.74
N CYS A 86 -9.53 -4.98 11.77
CA CYS A 86 -10.62 -4.12 12.22
C CYS A 86 -11.49 -3.55 11.08
N ARG A 87 -11.11 -3.80 9.82
CA ARG A 87 -11.80 -3.32 8.62
C ARG A 87 -11.84 -1.80 8.43
N VAL A 88 -11.10 -1.02 9.23
CA VAL A 88 -10.93 0.42 8.98
C VAL A 88 -10.36 0.64 7.58
N VAL A 89 -10.87 1.66 6.91
CA VAL A 89 -10.47 2.04 5.56
C VAL A 89 -9.74 3.37 5.64
N LEU A 90 -8.56 3.45 5.02
CA LEU A 90 -7.77 4.66 4.90
C LEU A 90 -7.64 5.04 3.43
N SER A 91 -7.77 6.33 3.14
CA SER A 91 -7.53 6.91 1.82
C SER A 91 -6.36 7.90 1.88
N ASN A 92 -5.88 8.35 0.71
CA ASN A 92 -4.82 9.35 0.59
C ASN A 92 -3.52 8.98 1.34
N VAL A 93 -3.18 7.69 1.37
CA VAL A 93 -1.98 7.15 2.07
C VAL A 93 -0.63 7.57 1.43
N ALA A 94 -0.68 8.47 0.45
CA ALA A 94 0.46 9.04 -0.27
C ALA A 94 1.43 9.86 0.61
N HIS A 95 1.05 10.22 1.84
CA HIS A 95 1.89 10.95 2.80
C HIS A 95 2.43 10.08 3.94
N LEU A 96 2.01 8.81 4.04
CA LEU A 96 2.47 7.90 5.10
C LEU A 96 3.83 7.32 4.70
N THR A 97 4.90 8.02 5.09
CA THR A 97 6.27 7.73 4.67
C THR A 97 7.01 6.85 5.66
N MET A 98 6.51 6.73 6.90
CA MET A 98 7.09 5.94 7.98
C MET A 98 6.07 4.97 8.59
N ASP A 99 6.58 3.95 9.29
CA ASP A 99 5.73 2.92 9.92
C ASP A 99 4.83 3.54 11.00
N GLU A 100 5.38 4.52 11.71
CA GLU A 100 4.77 5.28 12.79
C GLU A 100 3.58 6.10 12.29
N ASP A 101 3.67 6.69 11.09
CA ASP A 101 2.57 7.45 10.48
C ASP A 101 1.34 6.56 10.27
N VAL A 102 1.57 5.35 9.76
CA VAL A 102 0.50 4.37 9.51
C VAL A 102 -0.14 3.95 10.82
N VAL A 103 0.66 3.69 11.85
CA VAL A 103 0.15 3.33 13.18
C VAL A 103 -0.65 4.49 13.78
N ALA A 104 -0.16 5.72 13.69
CA ALA A 104 -0.82 6.91 14.24
C ALA A 104 -2.19 7.15 13.59
N VAL A 105 -2.26 7.10 12.26
CA VAL A 105 -3.53 7.24 11.53
C VAL A 105 -4.46 6.06 11.84
N HIS A 106 -3.96 4.83 11.83
CA HIS A 106 -4.77 3.66 12.17
C HIS A 106 -5.33 3.76 13.60
N TYR A 107 -4.53 4.21 14.57
CA TYR A 107 -4.98 4.40 15.95
C TYR A 107 -6.04 5.49 16.03
N LYS A 108 -5.81 6.63 15.37
CA LYS A 108 -6.76 7.75 15.35
C LYS A 108 -8.12 7.33 14.77
N GLU A 109 -8.12 6.58 13.67
CA GLU A 109 -9.34 6.17 12.97
C GLU A 109 -9.98 4.90 13.57
N SER A 110 -9.21 4.06 14.28
CA SER A 110 -9.67 2.78 14.84
C SER A 110 -8.89 2.38 16.10
N ASN A 111 -9.01 3.17 17.17
CA ASN A 111 -8.33 2.94 18.45
C ASN A 111 -8.79 1.67 19.19
N LYS A 112 -9.81 0.95 18.71
CA LYS A 112 -10.24 -0.36 19.24
C LYS A 112 -9.71 -1.54 18.43
N CYS A 113 -8.92 -1.28 17.40
CA CYS A 113 -8.35 -2.32 16.57
C CYS A 113 -7.42 -3.24 17.38
N SER A 114 -7.81 -4.49 17.55
CA SER A 114 -7.01 -5.50 18.25
C SER A 114 -5.63 -5.73 17.60
N PHE A 115 -5.47 -5.46 16.30
CA PHE A 115 -4.17 -5.54 15.64
C PHE A 115 -3.21 -4.45 16.12
N ILE A 116 -3.67 -3.23 16.41
CA ILE A 116 -2.79 -2.17 16.94
C ILE A 116 -2.29 -2.54 18.34
N TRP A 117 -3.20 -3.03 19.18
CA TRP A 117 -2.88 -3.31 20.59
C TRP A 117 -2.17 -4.64 20.79
N ARG A 118 -2.54 -5.67 20.02
CA ARG A 118 -2.06 -7.06 20.16
C ARG A 118 -1.99 -7.76 18.80
N PRO A 119 -1.00 -7.41 17.94
CA PRO A 119 -0.87 -7.99 16.60
C PRO A 119 -0.86 -9.52 16.57
N SER A 120 -0.19 -10.16 17.55
CA SER A 120 -0.08 -11.62 17.62
C SER A 120 -1.39 -12.32 18.02
N ASN A 121 -2.34 -11.63 18.67
CA ASN A 121 -3.57 -12.23 19.20
C ASN A 121 -4.76 -12.14 18.22
N VAL A 122 -4.55 -11.59 17.03
CA VAL A 122 -5.58 -11.48 15.98
C VAL A 122 -5.37 -12.48 14.83
N GLY A 123 -4.48 -13.45 15.02
CA GLY A 123 -4.09 -14.40 13.97
C GLY A 123 -3.27 -13.75 12.85
N ASN A 124 -2.59 -12.63 13.11
CA ASN A 124 -1.66 -12.05 12.14
C ASN A 124 -0.49 -13.00 11.91
N ILE A 125 -0.18 -13.26 10.65
CA ILE A 125 0.98 -14.05 10.25
C ILE A 125 1.93 -13.09 9.53
N GLU A 126 2.98 -12.67 10.23
CA GLU A 126 4.03 -11.80 9.71
C GLU A 126 4.84 -12.50 8.61
N ARG A 127 5.36 -11.71 7.66
CA ARG A 127 6.27 -12.24 6.66
C ARG A 127 7.60 -12.59 7.33
N GLN A 128 8.00 -13.86 7.24
CA GLN A 128 9.36 -14.27 7.62
C GLN A 128 10.37 -13.54 6.73
N ARG A 129 11.16 -12.64 7.30
CA ARG A 129 12.35 -12.14 6.62
C ARG A 129 13.28 -13.34 6.45
N ALA A 130 13.63 -13.68 5.22
CA ALA A 130 14.68 -14.66 4.99
C ALA A 130 15.91 -14.21 5.77
N VAL A 131 16.38 -15.05 6.69
CA VAL A 131 17.69 -14.87 7.32
C VAL A 131 18.69 -15.19 6.22
N VAL A 132 19.01 -14.19 5.40
CA VAL A 132 20.01 -14.32 4.34
C VAL A 132 21.35 -14.27 5.03
N ALA A 133 21.99 -15.44 5.19
CA ALA A 133 23.43 -15.50 5.37
C ALA A 133 24.07 -14.62 4.27
N SER A 134 24.86 -13.64 4.69
CA SER A 134 25.46 -12.57 3.89
C SER A 134 26.17 -13.09 2.63
N THR A 135 25.40 -13.26 1.57
CA THR A 135 25.90 -13.36 0.20
C THR A 135 25.21 -12.24 -0.57
N PRO A 136 25.95 -11.38 -1.28
CA PRO A 136 25.37 -10.32 -2.08
C PRO A 136 24.66 -10.97 -3.27
N THR A 137 23.42 -11.42 -3.08
CA THR A 137 22.57 -11.79 -4.22
C THR A 137 22.15 -10.52 -4.93
N PRO A 138 22.42 -10.36 -6.24
CA PRO A 138 21.99 -9.20 -6.98
C PRO A 138 20.47 -9.04 -6.86
N ASN A 139 20.03 -7.83 -6.57
CA ASN A 139 18.64 -7.52 -6.31
C ASN A 139 17.83 -7.67 -7.61
N LYS A 140 17.34 -8.89 -7.89
CA LYS A 140 16.67 -9.26 -9.16
C LYS A 140 15.51 -8.32 -9.52
N SER A 141 14.93 -7.60 -8.57
CA SER A 141 13.87 -6.63 -8.84
C SER A 141 14.35 -5.33 -9.51
N LEU A 142 15.61 -4.93 -9.32
CA LEU A 142 16.19 -3.74 -9.95
C LEU A 142 16.95 -4.06 -11.25
N GLN A 143 16.92 -5.29 -11.73
CA GLN A 143 17.59 -5.69 -12.97
C GLN A 143 16.74 -5.31 -14.19
N CYS A 144 17.37 -4.69 -15.20
CA CYS A 144 16.79 -4.31 -16.48
C CYS A 144 16.04 -5.49 -17.11
N LYS A 145 14.76 -5.28 -17.47
CA LYS A 145 13.92 -6.34 -18.05
C LYS A 145 14.08 -6.50 -19.56
N VAL A 146 14.99 -5.72 -20.16
CA VAL A 146 15.33 -5.79 -21.58
C VAL A 146 16.64 -6.55 -21.78
N CYS A 147 17.75 -6.08 -21.19
CA CYS A 147 19.05 -6.76 -21.35
C CYS A 147 19.38 -7.78 -20.25
N PHE A 148 18.70 -7.74 -19.10
CA PHE A 148 19.02 -8.58 -17.94
C PHE A 148 20.47 -8.47 -17.40
N GLU A 149 21.24 -7.49 -17.87
CA GLU A 149 22.63 -7.28 -17.46
C GLU A 149 22.78 -6.12 -16.48
N ASN A 150 22.18 -4.98 -16.83
CA ASN A 150 22.34 -3.72 -16.10
C ASN A 150 21.17 -3.45 -15.14
N GLU A 151 21.38 -2.58 -14.17
CA GLU A 151 20.29 -2.12 -13.29
C GLU A 151 19.39 -1.11 -13.99
N ILE A 152 18.11 -1.11 -13.59
CA ILE A 152 17.12 -0.13 -14.02
C ILE A 152 17.50 1.22 -13.43
N ASN A 153 17.71 2.22 -14.29
CA ASN A 153 18.13 3.57 -13.89
C ASN A 153 17.48 4.69 -14.72
N VAL A 154 16.49 4.36 -15.56
CA VAL A 154 15.72 5.33 -16.35
C VAL A 154 14.23 5.21 -16.03
N ILE A 155 13.61 6.34 -15.75
CA ILE A 155 12.15 6.48 -15.62
C ILE A 155 11.58 7.19 -16.85
N TYR A 156 10.56 6.60 -17.45
CA TYR A 156 9.81 7.22 -18.54
C TYR A 156 8.85 8.28 -17.98
N GLU A 157 8.43 9.26 -18.79
CA GLU A 157 7.46 10.28 -18.35
C GLU A 157 6.08 9.70 -18.00
N CYS A 158 5.74 8.54 -18.59
CA CYS A 158 4.58 7.75 -18.19
C CYS A 158 4.73 7.08 -16.81
N GLY A 159 5.88 7.22 -16.15
CA GLY A 159 6.17 6.68 -14.83
C GLY A 159 6.61 5.22 -14.80
N HIS A 160 6.82 4.56 -15.94
CA HIS A 160 7.34 3.18 -15.97
C HIS A 160 8.86 3.17 -15.76
N PHE A 161 9.35 2.24 -14.92
CA PHE A 161 10.75 2.10 -14.52
C PHE A 161 11.16 0.62 -14.70
N ILE A 162 11.61 0.27 -15.91
CA ILE A 162 11.71 -1.14 -16.35
C ILE A 162 13.03 -1.50 -17.05
N GLN A 163 13.87 -0.51 -17.38
CA GLN A 163 15.11 -0.74 -18.14
C GLN A 163 16.27 0.20 -17.75
N CYS A 164 17.47 -0.19 -18.19
CA CYS A 164 18.68 0.63 -18.07
C CYS A 164 18.78 1.69 -19.18
N SER A 165 19.67 2.67 -18.99
CA SER A 165 19.94 3.77 -19.93
C SER A 165 20.41 3.28 -21.30
N GLN A 166 21.23 2.23 -21.36
CA GLN A 166 21.72 1.67 -22.61
C GLN A 166 20.61 1.03 -23.46
N CYS A 167 19.58 0.47 -22.81
CA CYS A 167 18.39 -0.02 -23.50
C CYS A 167 17.44 1.13 -23.86
N ALA A 168 17.34 2.15 -23.00
CA ALA A 168 16.50 3.33 -23.24
C ALA A 168 16.96 4.15 -24.43
N SER A 169 18.26 4.31 -24.63
CA SER A 169 18.81 5.06 -25.78
C SER A 169 18.53 4.42 -27.14
N LYS A 170 18.03 3.17 -27.18
CA LYS A 170 17.70 2.43 -28.40
C LYS A 170 16.21 2.41 -28.72
N MET A 171 15.38 3.10 -27.92
CA MET A 171 13.93 3.05 -28.06
C MET A 171 13.28 4.43 -27.92
N ASP A 172 12.33 4.71 -28.81
CA ASP A 172 11.60 6.00 -28.84
C ASP A 172 10.28 5.97 -28.05
N SER A 173 9.97 4.84 -27.42
CA SER A 173 8.77 4.67 -26.60
C SER A 173 8.98 3.68 -25.45
N CYS A 174 8.14 3.78 -24.43
CA CYS A 174 8.12 2.85 -23.30
C CYS A 174 7.67 1.45 -23.78
N PRO A 175 8.43 0.37 -23.55
CA PRO A 175 8.03 -0.97 -24.00
C PRO A 175 6.82 -1.53 -23.25
N TYR A 176 6.46 -0.94 -22.11
CA TYR A 176 5.30 -1.38 -21.33
C TYR A 176 3.99 -0.73 -21.82
N CYS A 177 3.97 0.58 -22.05
CA CYS A 177 2.74 1.31 -22.38
C CYS A 177 2.78 2.08 -23.71
N ARG A 178 3.89 2.03 -24.44
CA ARG A 178 4.11 2.70 -25.73
C ARG A 178 4.06 4.24 -25.70
N ALA A 179 4.06 4.84 -24.52
CA ALA A 179 4.15 6.30 -24.38
C ALA A 179 5.47 6.82 -24.99
N PRO A 180 5.47 7.98 -25.67
CA PRO A 180 6.63 8.53 -26.36
C PRO A 180 7.75 8.91 -25.37
N PHE A 181 8.99 8.73 -25.81
CA PHE A 181 10.19 9.05 -25.05
C PHE A 181 10.70 10.44 -25.46
N ILE A 182 10.44 11.45 -24.62
CA ILE A 182 10.75 12.85 -24.96
C ILE A 182 12.17 13.24 -24.48
N HIS A 183 12.61 12.78 -23.30
CA HIS A 183 13.95 13.04 -22.75
C HIS A 183 14.44 11.94 -21.79
N GLU A 184 15.75 11.66 -21.78
CA GLU A 184 16.40 10.75 -20.82
C GLU A 184 16.53 11.43 -19.44
N ARG A 185 15.83 10.91 -18.42
CA ARG A 185 16.08 11.25 -17.02
C ARG A 185 16.69 10.07 -16.29
N ARG A 186 17.99 10.15 -16.01
CA ARG A 186 18.72 9.18 -15.19
C ARG A 186 18.41 9.41 -13.72
N LEU A 187 18.05 8.33 -13.03
CA LEU A 187 17.94 8.35 -11.57
C LEU A 187 19.30 7.95 -10.99
N TYR A 188 19.85 8.83 -10.15
CA TYR A 188 20.95 8.49 -9.27
C TYR A 188 20.35 8.05 -7.94
N LEU A 189 20.32 6.73 -7.71
CA LEU A 189 19.95 6.14 -6.43
C LEU A 189 21.19 6.22 -5.51
N PRO A 190 21.09 6.81 -4.31
CA PRO A 190 22.19 6.85 -3.33
C PRO A 190 22.46 5.50 -2.68
#